data_AF-A0A2C9KB49-F1
#
_entry.id   AF-A0A2C9KB49-F1
#
_cell.length_a   1.000
_cell.length_b   1.000
_cell.length_c   1.000
_cell.angle_alpha   90.00
_cell.angle_beta   90.00
_cell.angle_gamma   90.00
#
_symmetry.space_group_name_H-M   'P 1'
#
loop_
_entity.id
_entity.type
_entity.pdbx_description
1 polymer ?
#
loop_
_entity_poly.entity_id
_entity_poly.type
_entity_poly.pdbx_seq_one_letter_code
_entity_poly.pdbx_strand_id
1 'polypeptide(L)'
;MFLAGMYIRKTQGVKTIVVPGGGIKIDNLEQILLKSQAKEFHGSARRVIDSVMTFRKCNLTMGSQPDIEFITKVTSTEDVSKMVSIYNSLYAN
;
A
#
# COMPACT_ATOMS: atom_id res chain seq x y z
N MET A 1 1.73 12.75 -6.00
CA MET A 1 2.51 13.06 -4.77
C MET A 1 2.52 14.55 -4.41
N PHE A 2 2.62 15.48 -5.38
CA PHE A 2 2.56 16.94 -5.13
C PHE A 2 1.27 17.43 -4.45
N LEU A 3 0.12 16.83 -4.80
CA LEU A 3 -1.18 17.23 -4.25
C LEU A 3 -1.32 16.93 -2.75
N ALA A 4 -0.89 15.75 -2.29
CA ALA A 4 -1.00 15.36 -0.88
C ALA A 4 -0.25 16.33 0.05
N GLY A 5 1.00 16.69 -0.30
CA GLY A 5 1.76 17.66 0.47
C GLY A 5 1.16 19.07 0.45
N MET A 6 0.52 19.48 -0.65
CA MET A 6 -0.21 20.76 -0.71
C MET A 6 -1.43 20.76 0.22
N TYR A 7 -2.20 19.68 0.24
CA TYR A 7 -3.37 19.57 1.12
C TYR A 7 -2.99 19.54 2.59
N ILE A 8 -1.93 18.80 2.95
CA ILE A 8 -1.40 18.78 4.32
C ILE A 8 -1.03 20.19 4.78
N ARG A 9 -0.37 20.98 3.92
CA ARG A 9 -0.07 22.39 4.22
C ARG A 9 -1.32 23.24 4.39
N LYS A 10 -2.33 23.06 3.53
CA LYS A 10 -3.60 23.80 3.61
C LYS A 10 -4.41 23.49 4.85
N THR A 11 -4.29 22.29 5.41
CA THR A 11 -5.01 21.86 6.62
C THR A 11 -4.21 22.11 7.90
N GLN A 12 -3.03 22.74 7.83
CA GLN A 12 -2.28 23.12 9.03
C GLN A 12 -3.11 24.09 9.88
N GLY A 13 -3.35 23.73 11.15
CA GLY A 13 -4.18 24.49 12.08
C GLY A 13 -5.66 24.04 12.15
N VAL A 14 -6.06 23.05 11.36
CA VAL A 14 -7.41 22.45 11.40
C VAL A 14 -7.30 20.98 11.86
N LYS A 15 -8.31 20.45 12.56
CA LYS A 15 -8.32 19.07 13.09
C LYS A 15 -8.46 17.96 12.03
N THR A 16 -8.20 18.24 10.76
CA THR A 16 -8.37 17.26 9.67
C THR A 16 -7.04 16.60 9.32
N ILE A 17 -6.97 15.28 9.48
CA ILE A 17 -5.79 14.47 9.11
C ILE A 17 -5.89 14.08 7.64
N VAL A 18 -4.83 14.35 6.88
CA VAL A 18 -4.72 13.95 5.47
C VAL A 18 -3.81 12.73 5.38
N VAL A 19 -4.35 11.63 4.88
CA VAL A 19 -3.66 10.34 4.78
C VAL A 19 -3.32 10.05 3.31
N PRO A 20 -2.04 10.08 2.89
CA PRO A 20 -1.65 9.61 1.57
C PRO A 20 -1.94 8.12 1.41
N GLY A 21 -2.51 7.76 0.27
CA GLY A 21 -2.78 6.39 -0.15
C GLY A 21 -2.72 6.24 -1.66
N GLY A 22 -2.91 5.03 -2.17
CA GLY A 22 -2.91 4.72 -3.60
C GLY A 22 -1.52 4.39 -4.14
N GLY A 23 -1.12 3.12 -4.02
CA GLY A 23 0.16 2.64 -4.56
C GLY A 23 1.38 2.84 -3.66
N ILE A 24 1.16 3.08 -2.35
CA ILE A 24 2.24 3.10 -1.36
C ILE A 24 2.82 1.70 -1.22
N LYS A 25 4.14 1.62 -1.34
CA LYS A 25 4.96 0.41 -1.31
C LYS A 25 6.22 0.69 -0.47
N ILE A 26 6.94 -0.36 -0.10
CA ILE A 26 8.15 -0.27 0.73
C ILE A 26 9.21 0.65 0.09
N ASP A 27 9.36 0.58 -1.24
CA ASP A 27 10.33 1.34 -2.03
C ASP A 27 10.08 2.85 -2.07
N ASN A 28 8.82 3.28 -1.93
CA ASN A 28 8.43 4.68 -2.08
C ASN A 28 7.91 5.33 -0.79
N LEU A 29 7.69 4.53 0.27
CA LEU A 29 7.11 4.98 1.53
C LEU A 29 7.90 6.12 2.17
N GLU A 30 9.21 5.94 2.33
CA GLU A 30 10.10 6.93 2.95
C GLU A 30 10.02 8.27 2.22
N GLN A 31 10.15 8.25 0.88
CA GLN A 31 10.08 9.45 0.06
C GLN A 31 8.71 10.14 0.18
N ILE A 32 7.61 9.38 0.23
CA ILE A 32 6.25 9.89 0.40
C ILE A 32 6.11 10.59 1.76
N LEU A 33 6.55 9.97 2.84
CA LEU A 33 6.47 10.52 4.19
C LEU A 33 7.28 11.82 4.29
N LEU A 34 8.52 11.82 3.83
CA LEU A 34 9.40 12.99 3.87
C LEU A 34 8.87 14.16 3.03
N LYS A 35 8.39 13.91 1.81
CA LYS A 35 7.94 15.00 0.92
C LYS A 35 6.53 15.52 1.26
N SER A 36 5.66 14.65 1.77
CA SER A 36 4.29 15.03 2.12
C SER A 36 4.18 15.58 3.54
N GLN A 37 5.10 15.23 4.44
CA GLN A 37 5.03 15.51 5.88
C GLN A 37 3.77 14.91 6.54
N ALA A 38 3.21 13.86 5.94
CA ALA A 38 2.07 13.14 6.50
C ALA A 38 2.46 12.37 7.77
N LYS A 39 1.55 12.33 8.75
CA LYS A 39 1.75 11.58 10.01
C LYS A 39 1.23 10.14 9.95
N GLU A 40 0.37 9.86 8.99
CA GLU A 40 -0.26 8.56 8.75
C GLU A 40 -0.17 8.22 7.26
N PHE A 41 -0.30 6.95 6.89
CA PHE A 41 -0.31 6.50 5.49
C PHE A 41 -1.17 5.25 5.31
N HIS A 42 -1.69 5.05 4.09
CA HIS A 42 -2.49 3.87 3.73
C HIS A 42 -1.79 3.01 2.66
N GLY A 43 -1.46 1.78 3.01
CA GLY A 43 -0.84 0.79 2.12
C GLY A 43 -1.55 -0.56 2.18
N SER A 44 -1.58 -1.28 1.06
CA SER A 44 -2.23 -2.59 0.98
C SER A 44 -1.31 -3.75 1.34
N ALA A 45 0.01 -3.59 1.14
CA ALA A 45 1.05 -4.58 1.43
C ALA A 45 0.72 -6.01 0.94
N ARG A 46 0.06 -6.13 -0.22
CA ARG A 46 -0.40 -7.40 -0.77
C ARG A 46 0.64 -8.05 -1.67
N ARG A 47 0.82 -9.36 -1.52
CA ARG A 47 1.54 -10.23 -2.45
C ARG A 47 0.57 -11.15 -3.17
N VAL A 48 0.95 -11.55 -4.38
CA VAL A 48 0.22 -12.56 -5.15
C VAL A 48 0.70 -13.93 -4.71
N ILE A 49 -0.25 -14.79 -4.36
CA ILE A 49 -0.02 -16.19 -3.98
C ILE A 49 -0.76 -17.05 -4.98
N ASP A 50 -0.11 -18.12 -5.44
CA ASP A 50 -0.70 -19.09 -6.35
C ASP A 50 -1.66 -20.04 -5.61
N SER A 51 -2.72 -20.48 -6.27
CA SER A 51 -3.73 -21.35 -5.68
C SER A 51 -3.19 -22.75 -5.42
N VAL A 52 -3.59 -23.33 -4.29
CA VAL A 52 -3.27 -24.72 -3.92
C VAL A 52 -4.08 -25.76 -4.72
N MET A 53 -4.94 -25.33 -5.64
CA MET A 53 -5.69 -26.23 -6.52
C MET A 53 -4.74 -27.07 -7.40
N THR A 54 -4.86 -28.39 -7.29
CA THR A 54 -4.05 -29.37 -8.03
C THR A 54 -4.51 -29.59 -9.46
N PHE A 55 -5.78 -29.29 -9.77
CA PHE A 55 -6.35 -29.30 -11.11
C PHE A 55 -6.79 -27.90 -11.52
N ARG A 56 -6.41 -27.46 -12.72
CA ARG A 56 -6.74 -26.14 -13.25
C ARG A 56 -7.39 -26.24 -14.62
N LYS A 57 -8.57 -25.64 -14.77
CA LYS A 57 -9.25 -25.47 -16.06
C LYS A 57 -8.95 -24.08 -16.61
N CYS A 58 -7.94 -23.95 -17.46
CA CYS A 58 -7.40 -22.67 -17.90
C CYS A 58 -8.22 -21.95 -19.00
N ASN A 59 -9.27 -22.57 -19.53
CA ASN A 59 -10.09 -22.02 -20.62
C ASN A 59 -11.45 -21.47 -20.12
N LEU A 60 -11.55 -21.15 -18.83
CA LEU A 60 -12.70 -20.51 -18.24
C LEU A 60 -12.25 -19.24 -17.53
N THR A 61 -13.05 -18.20 -17.65
CA THR A 61 -12.80 -16.93 -16.98
C THR A 61 -14.09 -16.48 -16.32
N MET A 62 -14.02 -16.18 -15.03
CA MET A 62 -15.11 -15.64 -14.22
C MET A 62 -15.11 -14.11 -14.25
N GLY A 63 -13.98 -13.48 -14.56
CA GLY A 63 -13.80 -12.03 -14.63
C GLY A 63 -13.37 -11.51 -16.01
N SER A 64 -12.73 -10.34 -16.02
CA SER A 64 -12.25 -9.70 -17.24
C SER A 64 -10.86 -10.15 -17.68
N GLN A 65 -10.13 -10.87 -16.82
CA GLN A 65 -8.74 -11.27 -17.07
C GLN A 65 -8.60 -12.80 -16.96
N PRO A 66 -8.18 -13.50 -18.01
CA PRO A 66 -8.18 -14.96 -18.06
C PRO A 66 -7.19 -15.63 -17.10
N ASP A 67 -6.09 -14.96 -16.76
CA ASP A 67 -4.96 -15.58 -16.05
C ASP A 67 -4.96 -15.37 -14.53
N ILE A 68 -6.07 -14.91 -13.94
CA ILE A 68 -6.11 -14.56 -12.50
C ILE A 68 -7.00 -15.48 -11.64
N GLU A 69 -7.62 -16.49 -12.23
CA GLU A 69 -8.57 -17.38 -11.52
C GLU A 69 -7.91 -18.23 -10.43
N PHE A 70 -6.61 -18.51 -10.60
CA PHE A 70 -5.84 -19.36 -9.70
C PHE A 70 -4.83 -18.56 -8.88
N ILE A 71 -5.01 -17.25 -8.70
CA ILE A 71 -4.16 -16.44 -7.83
C ILE A 71 -4.99 -15.73 -6.77
N THR A 72 -4.40 -15.50 -5.59
CA THR A 72 -5.01 -14.72 -4.52
C THR A 72 -4.05 -13.64 -4.05
N LYS A 73 -4.57 -12.44 -3.80
CA LYS A 73 -3.77 -11.33 -3.24
C LYS A 73 -3.95 -11.31 -1.72
N VAL A 74 -2.89 -11.61 -0.99
CA VAL A 74 -2.90 -11.68 0.48
C VAL A 74 -1.94 -10.65 1.05
N THR A 75 -2.32 -10.00 2.14
CA THR A 75 -1.44 -9.07 2.87
C THR A 75 -0.27 -9.84 3.49
N SER A 76 0.96 -9.44 3.18
CA SER A 76 2.18 -10.06 3.72
C SER A 76 2.56 -9.42 5.05
N THR A 77 2.78 -10.25 6.06
CA THR A 77 3.26 -9.83 7.38
C THR A 77 4.66 -9.23 7.29
N GLU A 78 5.52 -9.77 6.42
CA GLU A 78 6.88 -9.27 6.20
C GLU A 78 6.87 -7.86 5.59
N ASP A 79 5.99 -7.63 4.61
CA ASP A 79 5.89 -6.31 3.97
C ASP A 79 5.33 -5.28 4.95
N VAL A 80 4.31 -5.62 5.72
CA VAL A 80 3.77 -4.75 6.77
C VAL A 80 4.85 -4.42 7.81
N SER A 81 5.59 -5.43 8.28
CA SER A 81 6.67 -5.23 9.26
C SER A 81 7.75 -4.27 8.75
N LYS A 82 8.15 -4.39 7.48
CA LYS A 82 9.10 -3.47 6.84
C LYS A 82 8.55 -2.04 6.76
N MET A 83 7.28 -1.88 6.35
CA MET A 83 6.65 -0.55 6.28
C MET A 83 6.58 0.12 7.66
N VAL A 84 6.24 -0.63 8.70
CA VAL A 84 6.23 -0.13 10.09
C VAL A 84 7.65 0.25 10.53
N SER A 85 8.65 -0.57 10.20
CA SER A 85 10.06 -0.28 10.54
C SER A 85 10.55 1.02 9.90
N ILE A 86 10.23 1.25 8.61
CA ILE A 86 10.53 2.51 7.92
C ILE A 86 9.86 3.68 8.64
N TYR A 87 8.57 3.57 8.96
CA TYR A 87 7.85 4.63 9.65
C TYR A 87 8.47 4.96 11.02
N ASN A 88 8.76 3.95 11.82
CA ASN A 88 9.37 4.13 13.14
C ASN A 88 10.74 4.78 13.04
N SER A 89 11.56 4.42 12.04
CA SER A 89 12.88 5.08 11.86
C SER A 89 12.80 6.58 11.58
N LEU A 90 11.68 7.07 11.05
CA LEU A 90 11.47 8.48 10.70
C LEU A 90 10.76 9.29 11.80
N TYR A 91 9.84 8.67 12.54
CA TYR A 91 8.94 9.37 13.47
C TYR A 91 8.99 8.89 14.92
N ALA A 92 9.60 7.73 15.21
CA ALA A 92 9.80 7.27 16.58
C ALA A 92 11.18 7.75 17.09
N ASN A 93 11.24 9.03 17.48
CA ASN A 93 12.19 9.57 18.44
C ASN A 93 11.39 10.18 19.60
#